data_AF-A0A8T3SCS2-F1
#
_entry.id   AF-A0A8T3SCS2-F1
#
_cell.length_a   1.000
_cell.length_b   1.000
_cell.length_c   1.000
_cell.angle_alpha   90.00
_cell.angle_beta   90.00
_cell.angle_gamma   90.00
#
_symmetry.space_group_name_H-M   'P 1'
#
loop_
_entity.id
_entity.type
_entity.pdbx_description
1 polymer ?
#
loop_
_entity_poly.entity_id
_entity_poly.type
_entity_poly.pdbx_seq_one_letter_code
_entity_poly.pdbx_strand_id
1 'polypeptide(L)'
;MIEPLLHAERLLLMGMLDQAEAVYRRTVEHDPRNAIAVMGLARVAVERGEMEVAHVQAARALRIDPENAAAAAMEARTAELLGGRPGRDGRRGVQPAPDDERDS
;
A
#
# COMPACT_ATOMS: atom_id res chain seq x y z
N MET A 1 19.31 -7.62 -10.91
CA MET A 1 18.63 -8.60 -10.02
C MET A 1 17.19 -8.14 -9.84
N ILE A 2 16.22 -8.94 -10.30
CA ILE A 2 14.78 -8.69 -10.17
C ILE A 2 14.19 -9.57 -9.02
N GLU A 3 15.03 -10.38 -8.36
CA GLU A 3 14.65 -11.33 -7.30
C GLU A 3 13.65 -10.81 -6.23
N PRO A 4 13.82 -9.62 -5.63
CA PRO A 4 13.00 -9.27 -4.45
C PRO A 4 11.53 -9.05 -4.82
N LEU A 5 11.23 -8.48 -5.98
CA LEU A 5 9.85 -8.20 -6.39
C LEU A 5 9.09 -9.48 -6.75
N LEU A 6 9.76 -10.41 -7.45
CA LEU A 6 9.18 -11.72 -7.77
C LEU A 6 8.93 -12.54 -6.50
N HIS A 7 9.82 -12.46 -5.52
CA HIS A 7 9.63 -13.09 -4.22
C HIS A 7 8.42 -12.50 -3.48
N ALA A 8 8.29 -11.17 -3.46
CA ALA A 8 7.15 -10.49 -2.84
C ALA A 8 5.82 -10.83 -3.51
N GLU A 9 5.78 -10.94 -4.84
CA GLU A 9 4.58 -11.38 -5.54
C GLU A 9 4.16 -12.81 -5.17
N ARG A 10 5.14 -13.71 -5.01
CA ARG A 10 4.84 -15.08 -4.57
C ARG A 10 4.28 -15.10 -3.14
N LEU A 11 4.81 -14.26 -2.26
CA LEU A 11 4.32 -14.13 -0.88
C LEU A 11 2.88 -13.60 -0.86
N LEU A 12 2.53 -12.65 -1.74
CA LEU A 12 1.15 -12.20 -1.93
C LEU A 12 0.24 -13.36 -2.36
N LEU A 13 0.66 -14.17 -3.34
CA LEU A 13 -0.12 -15.33 -3.79
C LEU A 13 -0.31 -16.38 -2.70
N MET A 14 0.60 -16.45 -1.72
CA MET A 14 0.51 -17.34 -0.55
C MET A 14 -0.30 -16.71 0.61
N GLY A 15 -0.80 -15.48 0.47
CA GLY A 15 -1.49 -14.75 1.54
C GLY A 15 -0.56 -14.24 2.65
N MET A 16 0.76 -14.29 2.46
CA MET A 16 1.75 -13.84 3.43
C MET A 16 1.97 -12.33 3.31
N LEU A 17 0.92 -11.56 3.60
CA LEU A 17 0.86 -10.11 3.37
C LEU A 17 1.97 -9.35 4.11
N ASP A 18 2.26 -9.71 5.36
CA ASP A 18 3.30 -9.05 6.17
C ASP A 18 4.70 -9.21 5.59
N GLN A 19 5.01 -10.41 5.09
CA GLN A 19 6.30 -10.68 4.48
C GLN A 19 6.41 -10.01 3.11
N ALA A 20 5.35 -10.03 2.32
CA ALA A 20 5.30 -9.32 1.03
C ALA A 20 5.52 -7.82 1.23
N GLU A 21 4.84 -7.21 2.21
CA GLU A 21 4.98 -5.81 2.56
C GLU A 21 6.43 -5.47 2.92
N ALA A 22 7.07 -6.28 3.79
CA ALA A 22 8.43 -6.04 4.22
C ALA A 22 9.41 -6.03 3.03
N VAL A 23 9.22 -6.93 2.05
CA VAL A 23 10.06 -6.99 0.86
C VAL A 23 9.81 -5.79 -0.06
N TYR A 24 8.55 -5.42 -0.29
CA TYR A 24 8.22 -4.23 -1.08
C TYR A 24 8.73 -2.95 -0.42
N ARG A 25 8.58 -2.80 0.91
CA ARG A 25 9.11 -1.65 1.66
C ARG A 25 10.62 -1.53 1.52
N ARG A 26 11.37 -2.61 1.74
CA ARG A 26 12.83 -2.61 1.54
C ARG A 26 13.19 -2.20 0.11
N THR A 27 12.43 -2.68 -0.87
CA THR A 27 12.66 -2.29 -2.27
C THR A 27 12.40 -0.81 -2.50
N VAL A 28 11.34 -0.24 -1.90
CA VAL A 28 11.04 1.20 -1.95
C VAL A 28 12.06 2.04 -1.18
N GLU A 29 12.62 1.51 -0.08
CA GLU A 29 13.67 2.18 0.70
C GLU A 29 14.98 2.26 -0.10
N HIS A 30 15.31 1.22 -0.88
CA HIS A 30 16.47 1.21 -1.78
C HIS A 30 16.23 1.99 -3.08
N ASP A 31 15.05 1.86 -3.66
CA ASP A 31 14.64 2.56 -4.88
C ASP A 31 13.23 3.18 -4.70
N PRO A 32 13.18 4.44 -4.24
CA PRO A 32 11.92 5.15 -4.04
C PRO A 32 11.13 5.44 -5.32
N ARG A 33 11.74 5.23 -6.49
CA ARG A 33 11.14 5.44 -7.82
C ARG A 33 10.80 4.10 -8.50
N ASN A 34 10.77 3.01 -7.74
CA ASN A 34 10.33 1.73 -8.24
C ASN A 34 8.79 1.64 -8.22
N ALA A 35 8.15 1.91 -9.35
CA ALA A 35 6.68 1.87 -9.47
C ALA A 35 6.10 0.49 -9.13
N ILE A 36 6.81 -0.60 -9.46
CA ILE A 36 6.38 -1.97 -9.20
C ILE A 36 6.35 -2.23 -7.68
N ALA A 37 7.38 -1.81 -6.95
CA ALA A 37 7.43 -1.97 -5.50
C ALA A 37 6.35 -1.17 -4.77
N VAL A 38 6.14 0.09 -5.18
CA VAL A 38 5.07 0.94 -4.65
C VAL A 38 3.69 0.35 -4.97
N MET A 39 3.52 -0.24 -6.14
CA MET A 39 2.29 -0.95 -6.49
C MET A 39 2.10 -2.23 -5.67
N GLY A 40 3.17 -2.97 -5.41
CA GLY A 40 3.16 -4.09 -4.47
C GLY A 40 2.60 -3.71 -3.09
N LEU A 41 3.00 -2.55 -2.55
CA LEU A 41 2.46 -2.02 -1.29
C LEU A 41 0.96 -1.67 -1.41
N ALA A 42 0.54 -1.06 -2.52
CA ALA A 42 -0.87 -0.78 -2.74
C ALA A 42 -1.71 -2.07 -2.77
N ARG A 43 -1.19 -3.12 -3.40
CA ARG A 43 -1.85 -4.43 -3.48
C ARG A 43 -1.94 -5.10 -2.12
N VAL A 44 -0.87 -5.10 -1.32
CA VAL A 44 -0.90 -5.57 0.07
C VAL A 44 -1.99 -4.84 0.86
N ALA A 45 -2.07 -3.51 0.72
CA ALA A 45 -3.08 -2.70 1.42
C ALA A 45 -4.52 -3.07 0.99
N VAL A 46 -4.77 -3.34 -0.30
CA VAL A 46 -6.06 -3.84 -0.78
C VAL A 46 -6.41 -5.19 -0.14
N GLU A 47 -5.47 -6.13 -0.11
CA GLU A 47 -5.69 -7.46 0.49
C GLU A 47 -5.95 -7.37 2.01
N ARG A 48 -5.44 -6.34 2.68
CA ARG A 48 -5.73 -6.03 4.10
C ARG A 48 -7.03 -5.26 4.32
N GLY A 49 -7.67 -4.75 3.28
CA GLY A 49 -8.86 -3.91 3.39
C GLY A 49 -8.56 -2.42 3.66
N GLU A 50 -7.30 -1.99 3.59
CA GLU A 50 -6.86 -0.61 3.83
C GLU A 50 -6.96 0.23 2.54
N MET A 51 -8.20 0.54 2.14
CA MET A 51 -8.48 1.18 0.84
C MET A 51 -7.87 2.58 0.71
N GLU A 52 -7.84 3.36 1.80
CA GLU A 52 -7.21 4.68 1.83
C GLU A 52 -5.71 4.59 1.57
N VAL A 53 -5.03 3.63 2.19
CA VAL A 53 -3.58 3.42 2.01
C VAL A 53 -3.31 2.94 0.59
N ALA A 54 -4.10 1.98 0.10
CA ALA A 54 -3.97 1.47 -1.25
C ALA A 54 -4.11 2.57 -2.31
N HIS A 55 -5.09 3.47 -2.16
CA HIS A 55 -5.30 4.60 -3.05
C HIS A 55 -4.07 5.54 -3.09
N VAL A 56 -3.53 5.91 -1.93
CA VAL A 56 -2.35 6.77 -1.83
C VAL A 56 -1.13 6.14 -2.50
N GLN A 57 -0.91 4.83 -2.30
CA GLN A 57 0.21 4.12 -2.92
C GLN A 57 0.02 3.96 -4.43
N ALA A 58 -1.20 3.65 -4.90
CA ALA A 58 -1.51 3.56 -6.32
C ALA A 58 -1.31 4.91 -7.04
N ALA A 59 -1.78 6.00 -6.45
CA ALA A 59 -1.54 7.35 -6.97
C ALA A 59 -0.05 7.72 -6.98
N ARG A 60 0.74 7.26 -5.99
CA ARG A 60 2.20 7.42 -6.00
C ARG A 60 2.85 6.61 -7.13
N ALA A 61 2.42 5.37 -7.36
CA ALA A 61 2.93 4.56 -8.47
C ALA A 61 2.68 5.24 -9.82
N LEU A 62 1.49 5.82 -10.03
CA LEU A 62 1.16 6.60 -11.23
C LEU A 62 1.99 7.89 -11.39
N ARG A 63 2.37 8.55 -10.29
CA ARG A 63 3.28 9.70 -10.38
C ARG A 63 4.70 9.31 -10.81
N ILE A 64 5.10 8.08 -10.52
CA ILE A 64 6.42 7.54 -10.90
C ILE A 64 6.36 7.05 -12.34
N ASP A 65 5.34 6.26 -12.66
CA ASP A 65 5.09 5.68 -13.97
C ASP A 65 3.61 5.90 -14.36
N PRO A 66 3.32 6.99 -15.09
CA PRO A 66 1.96 7.31 -15.51
C PRO A 66 1.34 6.30 -16.48
N GLU A 67 2.15 5.49 -17.16
CA GLU A 67 1.69 4.48 -18.13
C GLU A 67 1.36 3.14 -17.47
N ASN A 68 1.52 3.05 -16.14
CA ASN A 68 1.26 1.84 -15.39
C ASN A 68 -0.25 1.56 -15.28
N ALA A 69 -0.77 0.76 -16.22
CA ALA A 69 -2.18 0.38 -16.27
C ALA A 69 -2.67 -0.32 -14.99
N ALA A 70 -1.82 -1.10 -14.31
CA ALA A 70 -2.18 -1.75 -13.06
C ALA A 70 -2.36 -0.73 -11.93
N ALA A 71 -1.48 0.28 -11.86
CA ALA A 71 -1.63 1.37 -10.90
C ALA A 71 -2.87 2.22 -11.18
N ALA A 72 -3.19 2.48 -12.45
CA ALA A 72 -4.41 3.19 -12.86
C ALA A 72 -5.67 2.44 -12.44
N ALA A 73 -5.73 1.14 -12.72
CA ALA A 73 -6.86 0.31 -12.33
C ALA A 73 -7.01 0.22 -10.80
N MET A 74 -5.91 0.13 -10.07
CA MET A 74 -5.91 0.08 -8.60
C MET A 74 -6.34 1.42 -7.98
N GLU A 75 -5.85 2.54 -8.51
CA GLU A 75 -6.26 3.89 -8.07
C GLU A 75 -7.76 4.10 -8.31
N ALA A 76 -8.26 3.78 -9.50
CA ALA A 76 -9.68 3.89 -9.83
C ALA A 76 -10.54 3.00 -8.93
N ARG A 77 -10.18 1.71 -8.77
CA ARG A 77 -10.92 0.77 -7.92
C ARG A 77 -10.96 1.22 -6.47
N THR A 78 -9.84 1.68 -5.93
CA THR A 78 -9.78 2.16 -4.54
C THR A 78 -10.52 3.49 -4.39
N ALA A 79 -10.44 4.38 -5.37
CA ALA A 79 -11.20 5.64 -5.41
C ALA A 79 -12.71 5.39 -5.48
N GLU A 80 -13.19 4.40 -6.23
CA GLU A 80 -14.61 4.02 -6.29
C GLU A 80 -15.11 3.50 -4.93
N LEU A 81 -14.33 2.63 -4.28
CA LEU A 81 -14.66 2.10 -2.95
C LEU A 81 -14.68 3.19 -1.88
N LEU A 82 -13.83 4.22 -2.01
CA LEU A 82 -13.81 5.38 -1.14
C LEU A 82 -14.91 6.40 -1.49
N GLY A 83 -15.18 6.62 -2.79
CA GLY A 83 -16.16 7.56 -3.33
C GLY A 83 -17.61 7.07 -3.25
N GLY A 84 -17.81 5.76 -3.08
CA GLY A 84 -19.09 5.17 -2.66
C GLY A 84 -19.47 5.51 -1.22
N ARG A 85 -18.57 6.09 -0.42
CA ARG A 85 -18.94 6.78 0.82
C ARG A 85 -19.17 8.27 0.50
N PRO A 86 -20.41 8.78 0.59
CA PRO A 86 -20.62 10.22 0.59
C PRO A 86 -20.08 10.74 1.92
N GLY A 87 -18.83 11.19 1.94
CA GLY A 87 -18.19 11.56 3.20
C GLY A 87 -16.72 11.92 3.07
N ARG A 88 -16.42 12.97 2.30
CA ARG A 88 -15.41 13.91 2.79
C ARG A 88 -15.98 14.55 4.05
N ASP A 89 -15.63 13.99 5.20
CA ASP A 89 -15.45 14.63 6.52
C ASP A 89 -15.83 13.65 7.63
N GLY A 90 -15.02 13.63 8.69
CA GLY A 90 -15.24 12.80 9.86
C GLY A 90 -13.98 12.10 10.36
N ARG A 91 -13.03 12.91 10.88
CA ARG A 91 -12.14 12.63 12.02
C ARG A 91 -11.95 11.15 12.43
N ARG A 92 -10.68 10.77 12.65
CA ARG A 92 -10.13 9.63 13.46
C ARG A 92 -9.41 8.62 12.55
N GLY A 93 -8.18 8.18 12.81
CA GLY A 93 -7.43 8.23 14.05
C GLY A 93 -6.20 9.13 14.00
N VAL A 94 -6.18 10.10 14.91
CA VAL A 94 -5.00 10.25 15.77
C VAL A 94 -4.56 8.85 16.17
N GLN A 95 -3.34 8.45 15.82
CA GLN A 95 -2.67 7.37 16.53
C GLN A 95 -2.59 7.83 17.99
N PRO A 96 -3.33 7.26 18.97
CA PRO A 96 -2.89 7.46 20.33
C PRO A 96 -1.50 6.83 20.40
N ALA A 97 -0.52 7.62 20.84
CA ALA A 97 0.73 7.06 21.31
C ALA A 97 0.40 5.94 22.31
N PRO A 98 1.16 4.84 22.35
CA PRO A 98 1.06 3.92 23.46
C PRO A 98 1.50 4.67 24.72
N ASP A 99 0.53 5.21 25.46
CA ASP A 99 0.65 5.40 26.89
C ASP A 99 0.64 4.00 27.50
N ASP A 100 1.80 3.34 27.50
CA ASP A 100 2.05 2.28 28.49
C ASP A 100 2.52 2.95 29.77
N GLU A 101 1.53 3.11 30.64
CA GLU A 101 1.63 3.46 32.04
C GLU A 101 2.62 2.57 32.80
N ARG A 102 3.37 3.27 33.67
CA ARG A 102 3.66 2.91 35.08
C ARG A 102 4.67 1.80 35.37
N ASP A 103 5.78 2.28 35.93
CA ASP A 103 6.10 2.08 37.35
C ASP A 103 6.27 0.63 37.83
N SER A 104 7.53 0.19 37.92
CA SER A 104 8.06 -0.73 38.93
C SER A 104 9.57 -0.53 39.10
#